data_AF-A0A946DFT5-F1
#
_entry.id   AF-A0A946DFT5-F1
#
_cell.length_a   1.000
_cell.length_b   1.000
_cell.length_c   1.000
_cell.angle_alpha   90.00
_cell.angle_beta   90.00
_cell.angle_gamma   90.00
#
_symmetry.space_group_name_H-M   'P 1'
#
loop_
_entity.id
_entity.type
_entity.pdbx_description
1 polymer ?
#
loop_
_entity_poly.entity_id
_entity_poly.type
_entity_poly.pdbx_seq_one_letter_code
_entity_poly.pdbx_strand_id
1 'polypeptide(L)' 'MTKMIGKKIIISGMTIEIISDEGDKWKTRNITMNQIVSFNKIYLQNAIKLGKAEVISDDDE' A
#
# COMPACT_ATOMS: atom_id res chain seq x y z
N MET A 1 6.70 -2.53 14.34
CA MET A 1 6.68 -2.75 12.88
C MET A 1 5.59 -1.87 12.25
N THR A 2 5.79 -0.55 12.24
CA THR A 2 4.73 0.44 11.90
C THR A 2 5.07 1.27 10.66
N LYS A 3 6.22 1.01 10.02
CA LYS A 3 6.84 1.87 9.00
C LYS A 3 6.03 2.03 7.70
N MET A 4 4.97 1.24 7.52
CA MET A 4 4.15 1.21 6.31
C MET A 4 2.76 1.82 6.50
N ILE A 5 2.26 1.97 7.73
CA ILE A 5 0.96 2.61 7.97
C ILE A 5 1.06 4.09 7.59
N GLY A 6 0.06 4.61 6.89
CA GLY A 6 0.02 5.94 6.30
C GLY A 6 0.76 6.06 4.96
N LYS A 7 1.48 5.03 4.52
CA LYS A 7 2.13 5.06 3.21
C LYS A 7 1.12 4.83 2.10
N LYS A 8 1.24 5.65 1.05
CA LYS A 8 0.53 5.48 -0.21
C LYS A 8 1.40 4.67 -1.17
N ILE A 9 0.77 3.77 -1.92
CA ILE A 9 1.41 2.86 -2.85
C ILE A 9 0.63 2.89 -4.16
N ILE A 10 1.34 3.06 -5.28
CA ILE A 10 0.77 2.90 -6.62
C ILE A 10 1.04 1.47 -7.06
N ILE A 11 -0.01 0.75 -7.48
CA ILE A 11 0.08 -0.60 -8.04
C ILE A 11 -0.88 -0.73 -9.22
N SER A 12 -0.34 -1.00 -10.41
CA SER A 12 -1.13 -1.12 -11.66
C SER A 12 -2.10 0.04 -11.90
N GLY A 13 -1.69 1.29 -11.60
CA GLY A 13 -2.53 2.49 -11.74
C GLY A 13 -3.55 2.71 -10.62
N MET A 14 -3.63 1.83 -9.63
CA MET A 14 -4.42 2.05 -8.41
C MET A 14 -3.55 2.67 -7.32
N THR A 15 -4.05 3.70 -6.66
CA THR A 15 -3.42 4.26 -5.47
C THR A 15 -4.09 3.67 -4.23
N ILE A 16 -3.30 3.03 -3.38
CA ILE A 16 -3.76 2.46 -2.12
C ILE A 16 -3.00 3.09 -0.95
N GLU A 17 -3.66 3.33 0.16
CA GLU A 17 -3.06 3.80 1.40
C GLU A 17 -3.14 2.70 2.44
N ILE A 18 -2.04 2.36 3.12
CA ILE A 18 -2.07 1.39 4.21
C ILE A 18 -2.63 2.07 5.46
N ILE A 19 -3.78 1.60 5.94
CA ILE A 19 -4.48 2.21 7.08
C ILE A 19 -4.32 1.42 8.38
N SER A 20 -4.05 0.11 8.30
CA SER A 20 -3.83 -0.73 9.49
C SER A 20 -3.01 -1.97 9.19
N ASP A 21 -2.36 -2.49 10.23
CA ASP A 21 -1.61 -3.74 10.23
C ASP A 21 -2.45 -4.84 10.89
N GLU A 22 -2.81 -5.87 10.11
CA GLU A 22 -3.65 -7.00 10.53
C GLU A 22 -2.86 -8.31 10.47
N GLY A 23 -1.63 -8.32 11.00
CA GLY A 23 -0.81 -9.54 11.11
C GLY A 23 -0.12 -9.90 9.79
N ASP A 24 -0.69 -10.78 8.97
CA ASP A 24 -0.12 -11.17 7.66
C ASP A 24 -0.59 -10.27 6.52
N LYS A 25 -1.58 -9.42 6.79
CA LYS A 25 -2.19 -8.52 5.83
C LYS A 25 -2.08 -7.07 6.31
N TRP A 26 -2.11 -6.17 5.34
CA TRP A 26 -2.41 -4.77 5.57
C TRP A 26 -3.83 -4.50 5.14
N LYS A 27 -4.57 -3.79 5.98
CA LYS A 27 -5.81 -3.15 5.58
C LYS A 27 -5.45 -1.87 4.86
N THR A 28 -5.98 -1.70 3.66
CA THR A 28 -5.68 -0.56 2.80
C THR A 28 -6.96 0.14 2.36
N ARG A 29 -6.87 1.44 2.15
CA ARG A 29 -7.89 2.22 1.45
C ARG A 29 -7.45 2.35 0.00
N ASN A 30 -8.19 1.75 -0.92
CA ASN A 30 -8.04 2.02 -2.35
C ASN A 30 -8.67 3.39 -2.62
N ILE A 31 -7.83 4.37 -2.92
CA ILE A 31 -8.23 5.77 -3.15
C ILE A 31 -8.94 5.87 -4.51
N THR A 32 -8.46 5.17 -5.53
CA THR A 32 -9.03 5.18 -6.88
C THR A 32 -10.47 4.66 -6.92
N MET A 33 -10.78 3.63 -6.13
CA MET A 33 -12.11 2.99 -6.08
C MET A 33 -12.91 3.36 -4.82
N ASN A 34 -12.35 4.18 -3.93
CA ASN A 34 -12.91 4.56 -2.62
C ASN A 34 -13.45 3.38 -1.79
N GLN A 35 -12.68 2.29 -1.73
CA GLN A 35 -13.06 1.07 -1.02
C GLN A 35 -11.94 0.58 -0.09
N ILE A 36 -12.29 -0.27 0.87
CA ILE A 36 -11.33 -0.90 1.77
C ILE A 36 -10.97 -2.29 1.23
N VAL A 37 -9.67 -2.54 1.05
CA VAL A 37 -9.14 -3.81 0.52
C VAL A 37 -8.01 -4.30 1.42
N SER A 38 -7.96 -5.60 1.69
CA SER A 38 -6.86 -6.21 2.43
C SER A 38 -5.82 -6.79 1.47
N PHE A 39 -4.54 -6.44 1.66
CA PHE A 39 -3.42 -6.95 0.88
C PHE A 39 -2.51 -7.83 1.73
N ASN A 40 -2.07 -8.97 1.19
CA ASN A 40 -1.02 -9.75 1.84
C ASN A 40 0.31 -8.98 1.80
N LYS A 41 0.98 -8.87 2.96
CA LYS A 41 2.22 -8.08 3.09
C LYS A 41 3.32 -8.60 2.20
N ILE A 42 3.51 -9.92 2.13
CA ILE A 42 4.57 -10.56 1.35
C ILE A 42 4.37 -10.26 -0.13
N TYR A 43 3.14 -10.37 -0.63
CA TYR A 43 2.85 -10.07 -2.03
C TYR A 43 3.04 -8.59 -2.36
N LEU A 44 2.58 -7.68 -1.50
CA LEU A 44 2.75 -6.25 -1.74
C LEU A 44 4.24 -5.84 -1.70
N GLN A 45 4.99 -6.34 -0.71
CA GLN A 45 6.43 -6.10 -0.61
C GLN A 45 7.20 -6.67 -1.81
N ASN A 46 6.82 -7.86 -2.30
CA ASN A 46 7.42 -8.44 -3.49
C ASN A 46 7.08 -7.63 -4.75
N ALA A 47 5.84 -7.13 -4.87
CA ALA A 47 5.47 -6.24 -5.97
C ALA A 47 6.32 -4.97 -5.97
N ILE A 48 6.58 -4.38 -4.80
CA ILE A 48 7.47 -3.22 -4.65
C ILE A 48 8.91 -3.57 -5.08
N LYS A 49 9.47 -4.68 -4.57
CA LYS A 49 10.83 -5.12 -4.93
C LYS A 49 11.00 -5.40 -6.43
N LEU A 50 9.94 -5.87 -7.09
CA LEU A 50 9.93 -6.17 -8.52
C LEU A 50 9.61 -4.96 -9.40
N GLY A 51 9.44 -3.76 -8.82
CA GLY A 51 9.08 -2.54 -9.56
C GLY A 51 7.66 -2.57 -10.13
N LYS A 52 6.79 -3.46 -9.65
CA LYS A 52 5.37 -3.55 -10.04
C LYS A 52 4.47 -2.65 -9.20
N ALA A 53 5.00 -2.18 -8.06
CA ALA A 53 4.37 -1.22 -7.19
C ALA A 53 5.42 -0.23 -6.68
N GLU A 54 5.00 0.98 -6.35
CA GLU A 54 5.89 2.03 -5.88
C GLU A 54 5.29 2.72 -4.66
N VAL A 55 6.11 2.95 -3.64
CA VAL A 55 5.73 3.73 -2.47
C VAL A 55 5.88 5.20 -2.83
N ILE A 56 4.79 5.95 -2.78
CA ILE A 56 4.81 7.40 -2.94
C ILE A 56 4.84 8.05 -1.55
N SER A 57 5.78 8.97 -1.35
CA SER A 57 5.84 9.86 -0.19
C SER A 57 5.24 11.20 -0.60
N ASP A 58 4.39 11.78 0.25
CA ASP A 58 3.90 13.16 0.10
C ASP A 58 5.00 14.22 0.40
N ASP A 59 6.29 13.84 0.38
CA ASP A 59 7.44 14.75 0.58
C ASP A 59 7.79 15.55 -0.69
N ASP A 60 6.78 15.94 -1.49
CA ASP A 60 6.91 16.81 -2.66
C ASP A 60 6.26 18.18 -2.41
N GLU A 61 6.59 18.79 -1.25
CA GLU A 61 6.39 20.23 -1.00
C GLU A 61 7.53 20.85 -0.16
#